data_AF-A0A1X7ANK3-F1
#
_entry.id   AF-A0A1X7ANK3-F1
#
_cell.length_a   1.000
_cell.length_b   1.000
_cell.length_c   1.000
_cell.angle_alpha   90.00
_cell.angle_beta   90.00
_cell.angle_gamma   90.00
#
_symmetry.space_group_name_H-M   'P 1'
#
loop_
_entity.id
_entity.type
_entity.pdbx_description
1 polymer ?
#
loop_
_entity_poly.entity_id
_entity_poly.type
_entity_poly.pdbx_seq_one_letter_code
_entity_poly.pdbx_strand_id
1 'polypeptide(L)' 'MIKLDVMAINRQAVIERILRVVRHRGFHVCGLNMPTNTGSADVQVELTLERAGYACKTPVDQLVAQLIKLVDVVQVEQRS' A
#
# COMPACT_ATOMS: atom_id res chain seq x y z
N MET A 1 -13.72 -5.77 0.41
CA MET A 1 -12.68 -4.77 0.08
C MET A 1 -11.58 -4.90 1.12
N ILE A 2 -10.31 -4.77 0.71
CA ILE A 2 -9.13 -4.85 1.59
C ILE A 2 -8.67 -3.42 1.88
N LYS A 3 -8.33 -3.10 3.13
CA LYS A 3 -7.82 -1.78 3.52
C LYS A 3 -6.42 -1.93 4.09
N LEU A 4 -5.47 -1.15 3.58
CA LEU A 4 -4.09 -1.10 4.07
C LEU A 4 -3.73 0.31 4.49
N ASP A 5 -3.08 0.43 5.64
CA ASP A 5 -2.41 1.63 6.10
C ASP A 5 -0.91 1.46 5.91
N VAL A 6 -0.31 2.36 5.15
CA VAL A 6 1.12 2.32 4.82
C VAL A 6 1.77 3.58 5.34
N MET A 7 2.79 3.42 6.18
CA MET A 7 3.68 4.51 6.58
C MET A 7 4.97 4.39 5.77
N ALA A 8 5.39 5.49 5.15
CA ALA A 8 6.56 5.52 4.30
C ALA A 8 7.34 6.82 4.45
N ILE A 9 8.66 6.73 4.30
CA ILE A 9 9.55 7.89 4.26
C ILE A 9 9.14 8.77 3.08
N ASN A 10 9.02 10.09 3.32
CA ASN A 10 8.68 11.06 2.28
C ASN A 10 9.83 11.25 1.28
N ARG A 11 9.95 10.30 0.35
CA ARG A 11 10.88 10.33 -0.77
C ARG A 11 10.15 10.43 -2.09
N GLN A 12 10.84 10.99 -3.07
CA GLN A 12 10.34 11.05 -4.43
C GLN A 12 9.92 9.66 -4.94
N ALA A 13 8.76 9.63 -5.59
CA ALA A 13 8.18 8.46 -6.23
C ALA A 13 7.78 7.29 -5.30
N VAL A 14 7.71 7.49 -3.97
CA VAL A 14 7.36 6.41 -3.03
C VAL A 14 5.95 5.87 -3.26
N ILE A 15 5.02 6.75 -3.61
CA ILE A 15 3.63 6.40 -3.93
C ILE A 15 3.55 5.55 -5.19
N GLU A 16 4.27 5.94 -6.23
CA GLU A 16 4.32 5.24 -7.50
C GLU A 16 4.94 3.85 -7.33
N ARG A 17 5.95 3.70 -6.46
CA ARG A 17 6.51 2.40 -6.09
C ARG A 17 5.48 1.51 -5.39
N ILE A 18 4.77 2.04 -4.39
CA ILE A 18 3.69 1.33 -3.68
C ILE A 18 2.61 0.88 -4.66
N LEU A 19 2.08 1.81 -5.47
CA LEU A 19 1.03 1.54 -6.45
C LEU A 19 1.48 0.51 -7.50
N ARG A 20 2.74 0.55 -7.92
CA ARG A 20 3.32 -0.44 -8.84
C ARG A 20 3.27 -1.83 -8.22
N VAL A 21 3.76 -2.00 -6.99
CA VAL A 21 3.75 -3.30 -6.29
C VAL A 21 2.32 -3.83 -6.15
N VAL A 22 1.38 -3.00 -5.68
CA VAL A 22 -0.04 -3.38 -5.52
C VAL A 22 -0.62 -3.91 -6.83
N ARG A 23 -0.47 -3.16 -7.92
CA ARG A 23 -0.99 -3.55 -9.25
C ARG A 23 -0.33 -4.82 -9.76
N HIS A 24 0.98 -4.94 -9.62
CA HIS A 24 1.74 -6.09 -10.11
C HIS A 24 1.44 -7.38 -9.33
N ARG A 25 0.85 -7.28 -8.13
CA ARG A 25 0.42 -8.43 -7.30
C ARG A 25 -1.02 -8.86 -7.55
N GLY A 26 -1.69 -8.26 -8.53
CA GLY A 26 -3.07 -8.61 -8.90
C GLY A 26 -4.13 -7.92 -8.04
N PHE A 27 -3.82 -6.76 -7.48
CA PHE A 27 -4.78 -5.95 -6.74
C PHE A 27 -5.14 -4.69 -7.54
N HIS A 28 -6.43 -4.36 -7.56
CA HIS A 28 -6.94 -3.10 -8.07
C HIS A 28 -7.01 -2.08 -6.94
N VAL A 29 -6.63 -0.82 -7.21
CA VAL A 29 -6.71 0.27 -6.24
C VAL A 29 -8.04 0.98 -6.46
N CYS A 30 -8.99 0.78 -5.55
CA CYS A 30 -10.32 1.42 -5.58
C CYS A 30 -10.34 2.77 -4.89
N GLY A 31 -9.40 3.02 -3.97
CA GLY A 31 -9.28 4.27 -3.25
C GLY A 31 -7.88 4.48 -2.70
N LEU A 32 -7.48 5.74 -2.62
CA LEU A 32 -6.22 6.18 -2.02
C LEU A 32 -6.49 7.49 -1.30
N ASN A 33 -6.08 7.55 -0.04
CA ASN A 33 -6.11 8.75 0.78
C ASN A 33 -4.73 8.99 1.39
N MET A 34 -4.31 10.25 1.48
CA MET A 34 -3.03 10.65 2.08
C MET A 34 -3.31 11.75 3.10
N PRO A 35 -3.70 11.37 4.32
CA PRO A 35 -3.92 12.35 5.36
C PRO A 35 -2.62 13.10 5.65
N THR A 36 -2.69 14.42 5.62
CA THR A 36 -1.56 15.28 5.96
C THR A 36 -1.32 15.18 7.47
N ASN A 37 -0.26 14.50 7.88
CA ASN A 37 0.13 14.44 9.28
C ASN A 37 1.09 15.60 9.57
N THR A 38 0.60 16.63 10.25
CA THR A 38 1.38 17.85 10.55
C THR A 38 2.52 17.64 11.56
N GLY A 39 2.67 16.43 12.12
CA GLY A 39 3.71 16.09 13.09
C GLY A 39 4.76 15.07 12.63
N SER A 40 4.58 14.40 11.48
CA SER A 40 5.53 13.40 10.98
C SER A 40 6.14 13.84 9.65
N ALA A 41 7.47 13.66 9.51
CA ALA A 41 8.13 13.82 8.21
C ALA A 41 7.74 12.73 7.21
N ASP A 42 7.21 11.61 7.71
CA ASP A 42 6.76 10.47 6.93
C ASP A 42 5.36 10.67 6.37
N VAL A 43 5.09 10.01 5.24
CA VAL A 43 3.80 10.01 4.54
C VAL A 43 2.99 8.81 5.04
N GLN A 44 1.73 9.08 5.39
CA GLN A 44 0.73 8.06 5.63
C GLN A 44 -0.15 7.90 4.39
N VAL A 45 -0.34 6.66 3.96
CA VAL A 45 -1.12 6.30 2.77
C VAL A 45 -2.15 5.25 3.16
N GLU A 46 -3.43 5.58 3.02
CA GLU A 46 -4.52 4.65 3.19
C GLU A 46 -4.93 4.14 1.81
N LEU A 47 -4.92 2.82 1.62
CA LEU A 47 -5.27 2.16 0.36
C LEU A 47 -6.53 1.32 0.55
N THR A 48 -7.50 1.49 -0.34
CA THR A 48 -8.64 0.59 -0.50
C THR A 48 -8.45 -0.23 -1.76
N LEU A 49 -8.39 -1.55 -1.60
CA LEU A 49 -8.01 -2.50 -2.63
C LEU A 49 -9.10 -3.55 -2.88
N GLU A 50 -9.14 -4.02 -4.11
CA GLU A 50 -9.90 -5.20 -4.51
C GLU A 50 -9.00 -6.21 -5.22
N ARG A 51 -9.41 -7.46 -5.22
CA ARG A 51 -8.73 -8.50 -5.99
C ARG A 51 -9.06 -8.31 -7.47
N ALA A 52 -8.05 -8.26 -8.33
CA ALA A 52 -8.23 -8.12 -9.77
C ALA A 52 -8.72 -9.46 -10.36
N GLY A 53 -10.04 -9.66 -10.31
CA GLY A 53 -10.74 -10.79 -10.92
C GLY A 53 -10.54 -12.14 -10.23
N TYR A 54 -11.17 -13.16 -10.80
CA TYR A 54 -11.21 -14.54 -10.29
C TYR A 54 -9.83 -15.25 -10.27
N ALA A 55 -8.83 -14.70 -10.97
CA ALA A 55 -7.48 -15.26 -11.06
C ALA A 55 -6.53 -14.78 -9.96
N CYS A 56 -6.90 -13.74 -9.18
CA CYS A 56 -6.06 -13.25 -8.10
C CYS A 56 -6.08 -14.22 -6.91
N LYS A 57 -5.11 -15.13 -6.89
CA LYS A 57 -4.86 -16.08 -5.79
C LYS A 57 -3.91 -15.53 -4.73
N THR A 58 -3.28 -14.37 -4.97
CA THR A 58 -2.30 -13.77 -4.07
C THR A 58 -2.94 -13.48 -2.71
N PRO A 59 -2.46 -14.09 -1.62
CA PRO A 59 -2.86 -13.72 -0.26
C PRO A 59 -2.50 -12.27 0.03
N VAL A 60 -3.29 -11.59 0.86
CA VAL A 60 -2.98 -10.21 1.27
C VAL A 60 -1.64 -10.14 1.99
N ASP A 61 -1.31 -11.17 2.78
CA ASP A 61 -0.02 -11.29 3.46
C ASP A 61 1.18 -11.23 2.52
N GLN A 62 1.06 -11.80 1.31
CA GLN A 62 2.12 -11.72 0.30
C GLN A 62 2.25 -10.30 -0.28
N LEU A 63 1.15 -9.55 -0.39
CA LEU A 63 1.21 -8.14 -0.78
C LEU A 63 1.91 -7.31 0.32
N VAL A 64 1.50 -7.49 1.58
CA VAL A 64 2.09 -6.81 2.74
C VAL A 64 3.59 -7.09 2.82
N ALA A 65 3.99 -8.36 2.72
CA ALA A 65 5.40 -8.77 2.73
C ALA A 65 6.22 -8.19 1.55
N GLN A 66 5.58 -7.80 0.45
CA GLN A 66 6.26 -7.19 -0.70
C GLN A 66 6.35 -5.67 -0.57
N LEU A 67 5.35 -5.03 0.02
CA LEU A 67 5.39 -3.61 0.34
C LEU A 67 6.47 -3.30 1.38
N ILE A 68 6.60 -4.13 2.42
CA ILE A 68 7.65 -3.99 3.46
C ILE A 68 9.08 -4.09 2.88
N LYS A 69 9.27 -4.72 1.71
CA LYS A 69 10.58 -4.80 1.04
C LYS A 69 10.98 -3.51 0.32
N LEU A 70 10.06 -2.55 0.17
CA LEU A 70 10.42 -1.25 -0.37
C LEU A 70 11.24 -0.49 0.68
N VAL A 71 12.42 -0.01 0.28
CA VAL A 71 13.37 0.69 1.18
C VAL A 71 12.78 1.91 1.89
N ASP A 72 11.73 2.50 1.32
CA ASP A 72 11.08 3.69 1.88
C ASP A 72 9.82 3.35 2.69
N VAL A 73 9.37 2.10 2.72
CA VAL A 73 8.20 1.70 3.51
C VAL A 73 8.66 1.36 4.93
N VAL A 74 8.09 2.05 5.91
CA VAL A 74 8.39 1.89 7.33
C VAL A 74 7.47 0.82 7.94
N GLN A 75 6.18 0.88 7.62
CA GLN A 75 5.17 0.00 8.20
C GLN A 75 4.00 -0.21 7.24
N VAL A 76 3.39 -1.39 7.31
CA VAL A 76 2.17 -1.74 6.57
C VAL A 76 1.25 -2.51 7.51
N GLU A 77 0.03 -2.02 7.69
CA GLU A 77 -0.98 -2.68 8.51
C GLU A 77 -2.25 -2.92 7.70
N GLN A 78 -2.87 -4.08 7.90
CA GLN A 78 -4.19 -4.35 7.35
C GLN A 78 -5.25 -3.90 8.36
N ARG A 79 -6.11 -2.97 7.95
CA ARG A 79 -7.23 -2.50 8.77
C ARG A 79 -8.37 -3.52 8.70
N SER A 80 -8.83 -4.00 9.86
CA SER A 80 -9.95 -4.93 10.01
C SER A 80 -11.30 -4.23 9.83
#